data_AF-A0A7C4E5N2-F1
#
_entry.id   AF-A0A7C4E5N2-F1
#
_cell.length_a   1.000
_cell.length_b   1.000
_cell.length_c   1.000
_cell.angle_alpha   90.00
_cell.angle_beta   90.00
_cell.angle_gamma   90.00
#
_symmetry.space_group_name_H-M   'P 1'
#
loop_
_entity.id
_entity.type
_entity.pdbx_description
1 polymer ?
#
loop_
_entity_poly.entity_id
_entity_poly.type
_entity_poly.pdbx_seq_one_letter_code
_entity_poly.pdbx_strand_id
1 'polypeptide(L)'
;ASRLTLESIPLDDPKTYEIFKNANTTAIFQFESRGMRDLLKRAKPDRLEDLIALNALYRPGPMDLIPDFTDRKHGRQRVEYLDPRMEPILGETYGIMVYQEQVMRIAQTVGGYSLGSADLLRRAMGKKKPEEMAKHRSTFVEGAAKNGVRENVATELFDLMEKFAGYGFNKSHSAAYAVVACQTAYLKAHYPAAFYAANLSAVMDDTDKVKDLVEDAKANGIAVLAPDINAGQWRFEPIDVKTIRYGLGGIKGTGRGAIDAIIAARDAGGPFTSLFDLCARVDKHLVNRRVVEALVRAGALDALDDDRAKLLASVGRALEQAERAAASRGQASLFGGPADDTAPALHYVSVRRWSERERLANEKLALGYYFSGHLFREYEAEARKLAPTRLADIKQARESVRLAGIIVSSRSQNTRRGRMGVIVLDDATAQVELMVFSELYDRKRALLKEDELVFVNGRVRFDEFNQRLSISADDVMDLTEARARAQAALRIEVDGDQGRATVSRLRSVLAPYRVTNGEAAGGCRIVVSYTNGVGCADIPLSEDWRVRPDEALLADLKSQLRVRGASFTYV
;
A
#
# COMPACT_ATOMS: atom_id res chain seq x y z
N ALA A 1 4.68 -25.26 26.04
CA ALA A 1 5.13 -25.04 24.64
C ALA A 1 6.63 -24.77 24.66
N SER A 2 7.41 -25.48 23.85
CA SER A 2 8.84 -25.22 23.69
C SER A 2 9.04 -23.82 23.11
N ARG A 3 9.87 -22.99 23.75
CA ARG A 3 10.18 -21.62 23.34
C ARG A 3 10.94 -21.65 22.01
N LEU A 4 10.45 -20.95 20.98
CA LEU A 4 11.16 -20.78 19.71
C LEU A 4 12.42 -19.95 19.93
N THR A 5 13.57 -20.44 19.45
CA THR A 5 14.82 -19.66 19.34
C THR A 5 15.23 -19.54 17.88
N LEU A 6 16.00 -18.51 17.52
CA LEU A 6 16.41 -18.28 16.13
C LEU A 6 17.30 -19.41 15.59
N GLU A 7 18.09 -20.03 16.47
CA GLU A 7 18.98 -21.15 16.16
C GLU A 7 18.22 -22.45 15.90
N SER A 8 16.98 -22.56 16.41
CA SER A 8 16.12 -23.73 16.24
C SER A 8 15.29 -23.72 14.96
N ILE A 9 15.33 -22.62 14.19
CA ILE A 9 14.55 -22.48 12.95
C ILE A 9 15.19 -23.35 11.84
N PRO A 10 14.44 -24.28 11.23
CA PRO A 10 14.94 -25.09 10.13
C PRO A 10 15.23 -24.21 8.89
N LEU A 11 16.34 -24.49 8.22
CA LEU A 11 16.76 -23.78 7.00
C LEU A 11 16.27 -24.47 5.72
N ASP A 12 15.60 -25.61 5.83
CA ASP A 12 15.09 -26.44 4.74
C ASP A 12 13.55 -26.55 4.73
N ASP A 13 12.86 -25.69 5.50
CA ASP A 13 11.39 -25.72 5.60
C ASP A 13 10.71 -25.35 4.26
N PRO A 14 9.91 -26.26 3.67
CA PRO A 14 9.26 -26.02 2.38
C PRO A 14 8.36 -24.78 2.37
N LYS A 15 7.62 -24.51 3.45
CA LYS A 15 6.69 -23.35 3.52
C LYS A 15 7.45 -22.02 3.46
N THR A 16 8.63 -21.97 4.05
CA THR A 16 9.53 -20.81 3.99
C THR A 16 9.98 -20.54 2.55
N TYR A 17 10.35 -21.58 1.79
CA TYR A 17 10.72 -21.43 0.38
C TYR A 17 9.55 -21.05 -0.53
N GLU A 18 8.32 -21.43 -0.20
CA GLU A 18 7.13 -20.97 -0.95
C GLU A 18 6.96 -19.44 -0.89
N ILE A 19 7.37 -18.77 0.18
CA ILE A 19 7.38 -17.30 0.24
C ILE A 19 8.31 -16.73 -0.84
N PHE A 20 9.52 -17.27 -0.96
CA PHE A 20 10.47 -16.82 -1.95
C PHE A 20 10.03 -17.16 -3.37
N LYS A 21 9.57 -18.39 -3.64
CA LYS A 21 9.10 -18.81 -4.98
C LYS A 21 7.94 -17.95 -5.50
N ASN A 22 7.04 -17.54 -4.61
CA ASN A 22 5.91 -16.67 -4.94
C ASN A 22 6.27 -15.18 -4.88
N ALA A 23 7.52 -14.85 -4.53
CA ALA A 23 8.02 -13.49 -4.32
C ALA A 23 7.17 -12.66 -3.34
N ASN A 24 6.65 -13.32 -2.32
CA ASN A 24 5.90 -12.74 -1.20
C ASN A 24 6.86 -12.16 -0.14
N THR A 25 7.86 -11.41 -0.58
CA THR A 25 9.03 -11.04 0.24
C THR A 25 8.95 -9.63 0.82
N THR A 26 7.76 -9.04 0.93
CA THR A 26 7.57 -7.79 1.70
C THR A 26 8.00 -8.01 3.16
N ALA A 27 8.82 -7.10 3.70
CA ALA A 27 9.45 -7.20 5.01
C ALA A 27 10.37 -8.42 5.21
N ILE A 28 10.81 -9.06 4.12
CA ILE A 28 11.83 -10.11 4.17
C ILE A 28 13.19 -9.48 3.84
N PHE A 29 14.05 -9.45 4.84
CA PHE A 29 15.34 -8.79 4.80
C PHE A 29 16.14 -9.11 3.52
N GLN A 30 16.69 -8.09 2.86
CA GLN A 30 17.42 -8.14 1.57
C GLN A 30 16.60 -8.50 0.32
N PHE A 31 15.41 -9.10 0.46
CA PHE A 31 14.64 -9.62 -0.68
C PHE A 31 13.40 -8.78 -1.04
N GLU A 32 13.31 -7.54 -0.57
CA GLU A 32 12.09 -6.73 -0.68
C GLU A 32 11.91 -5.98 -2.00
N SER A 33 13.02 -5.67 -2.70
CA SER A 33 12.99 -4.80 -3.88
C SER A 33 12.21 -5.43 -5.04
N ARG A 34 11.55 -4.60 -5.85
CA ARG A 34 10.74 -5.06 -7.00
C ARG A 34 11.52 -5.99 -7.94
N GLY A 35 12.71 -5.58 -8.37
CA GLY A 35 13.47 -6.40 -9.31
C GLY A 35 14.02 -7.69 -8.66
N MET A 36 14.28 -7.70 -7.34
CA MET A 36 14.58 -8.94 -6.62
C MET A 36 13.36 -9.87 -6.57
N ARG A 37 12.15 -9.34 -6.35
CA ARG A 37 10.91 -10.14 -6.43
C ARG A 37 10.70 -10.75 -7.81
N ASP A 38 10.94 -9.97 -8.87
CA ASP A 38 10.85 -10.47 -10.24
C ASP A 38 11.88 -11.58 -10.50
N LEU A 39 13.08 -11.44 -9.92
CA LEU A 39 14.11 -12.46 -9.96
C LEU A 39 13.66 -13.76 -9.28
N LEU A 40 13.13 -13.67 -8.07
CA LEU A 40 12.70 -14.81 -7.29
C LEU A 40 11.60 -15.62 -8.00
N LYS A 41 10.64 -14.95 -8.68
CA LYS A 41 9.61 -15.64 -9.48
C LYS A 41 10.19 -16.50 -10.60
N ARG A 42 11.30 -16.06 -11.20
CA ARG A 42 12.00 -16.77 -12.29
C ARG A 42 12.90 -17.88 -11.73
N ALA A 43 13.72 -17.54 -10.74
CA ALA A 43 14.70 -18.44 -10.14
C ALA A 43 14.04 -19.57 -9.31
N LYS A 44 12.92 -19.28 -8.65
CA LYS A 44 12.17 -20.19 -7.76
C LYS A 44 13.10 -20.92 -6.78
N PRO A 45 13.80 -20.20 -5.87
CA PRO A 45 14.75 -20.82 -4.94
C PRO A 45 14.05 -21.86 -4.04
N ASP A 46 14.73 -22.96 -3.79
CA ASP A 46 14.22 -24.11 -3.01
C ASP A 46 15.23 -24.65 -1.98
N ARG A 47 16.37 -23.98 -1.84
CA ARG A 47 17.41 -24.25 -0.82
C ARG A 47 18.15 -22.97 -0.44
N LEU A 48 18.91 -23.02 0.66
CA LEU A 48 19.61 -21.85 1.20
C LEU A 48 20.66 -21.34 0.22
N GLU A 49 21.40 -22.24 -0.43
CA GLU A 49 22.46 -21.92 -1.38
C GLU A 49 21.96 -21.05 -2.53
N ASP A 50 20.72 -21.25 -2.97
CA ASP A 50 20.13 -20.41 -4.01
C ASP A 50 19.94 -18.98 -3.53
N LEU A 51 19.48 -18.77 -2.29
CA LEU A 51 19.31 -17.42 -1.72
C LEU A 51 20.66 -16.73 -1.56
N ILE A 52 21.69 -17.47 -1.12
CA ILE A 52 23.06 -16.97 -1.02
C ILE A 52 23.58 -16.52 -2.39
N ALA A 53 23.34 -17.32 -3.43
CA ALA A 53 23.76 -17.02 -4.79
C ALA A 53 22.98 -15.84 -5.41
N LEU A 54 21.66 -15.82 -5.28
CA LEU A 54 20.81 -14.75 -5.82
C LEU A 54 21.15 -13.40 -5.19
N ASN A 55 21.40 -13.35 -3.87
CA ASN A 55 21.82 -12.13 -3.20
C ASN A 55 23.20 -11.65 -3.68
N ALA A 56 24.10 -12.59 -3.99
CA ALA A 56 25.42 -12.27 -4.53
C ALA A 56 25.36 -11.79 -6.00
N LEU A 57 24.47 -12.37 -6.81
CA LEU A 57 24.36 -12.08 -8.24
C LEU A 57 23.56 -10.82 -8.56
N TYR A 58 22.60 -10.43 -7.70
CA TYR A 58 21.72 -9.29 -7.92
C TYR A 58 22.40 -7.94 -7.65
N ARG A 59 23.43 -7.62 -8.45
CA ARG A 59 24.14 -6.34 -8.45
C ARG A 59 24.65 -5.98 -9.87
N PRO A 60 24.92 -4.70 -10.16
CA PRO A 60 25.50 -4.29 -11.43
C PRO A 60 26.78 -5.07 -11.78
N GLY A 61 26.81 -5.70 -12.96
CA GLY A 61 27.87 -6.61 -13.40
C GLY A 61 27.41 -8.07 -13.49
N PRO A 62 27.37 -8.82 -12.38
CA PRO A 62 27.00 -10.25 -12.40
C PRO A 62 25.50 -10.51 -12.63
N MET A 63 24.64 -9.49 -12.67
CA MET A 63 23.21 -9.68 -13.01
C MET A 63 23.00 -10.37 -14.36
N ASP A 64 23.90 -10.16 -15.32
CA ASP A 64 23.84 -10.79 -16.64
C ASP A 64 24.00 -12.32 -16.59
N LEU A 65 24.50 -12.86 -15.46
CA LEU A 65 24.66 -14.30 -15.24
C LEU A 65 23.42 -14.95 -14.63
N ILE A 66 22.44 -14.18 -14.17
CA ILE A 66 21.27 -14.73 -13.50
C ILE A 66 20.37 -15.55 -14.45
N PRO A 67 20.19 -15.17 -15.74
CA PRO A 67 19.50 -16.02 -16.71
C PRO A 67 20.13 -17.42 -16.80
N ASP A 68 21.45 -17.51 -17.02
CA ASP A 68 22.19 -18.77 -17.05
C ASP A 68 22.06 -19.55 -15.74
N PHE A 69 22.18 -18.87 -14.59
CA PHE A 69 22.01 -19.49 -13.27
C PHE A 69 20.63 -20.15 -13.17
N THR A 70 19.61 -19.44 -13.60
CA THR A 70 18.22 -19.88 -13.55
C THR A 70 17.97 -21.02 -14.54
N ASP A 71 18.46 -20.93 -15.77
CA ASP A 71 18.25 -21.95 -16.79
C ASP A 71 18.98 -23.25 -16.46
N ARG A 72 20.20 -23.17 -15.91
CA ARG A 72 20.93 -24.34 -15.44
C ARG A 72 20.27 -24.99 -14.23
N LYS A 73 19.80 -24.18 -13.27
CA LYS A 73 19.01 -24.68 -12.13
C LYS A 73 17.82 -25.52 -12.60
N HIS A 74 17.08 -25.02 -13.58
CA HIS A 74 15.88 -25.66 -14.09
C HIS A 74 16.14 -26.74 -15.16
N GLY A 75 17.41 -27.08 -15.43
CA GLY A 75 17.77 -28.08 -16.45
C GLY A 75 17.47 -27.67 -17.89
N ARG A 76 17.21 -26.39 -18.15
CA ARG A 76 17.02 -25.84 -19.51
C ARG A 76 18.34 -25.59 -20.23
N GLN A 77 19.42 -25.44 -19.48
CA GLN A 77 20.78 -25.33 -19.97
C GLN A 77 21.64 -26.40 -19.28
N ARG A 78 22.53 -27.05 -20.05
CA ARG A 78 23.47 -28.04 -19.50
C ARG A 78 24.52 -27.33 -18.65
N VAL A 79 24.82 -27.91 -17.48
CA VAL A 79 25.98 -27.49 -16.68
C VAL A 79 27.22 -28.21 -17.22
N GLU A 80 28.21 -27.44 -17.66
CA GLU A 80 29.48 -27.95 -18.15
C GLU A 80 30.63 -27.44 -17.29
N TYR A 81 31.59 -28.32 -17.00
CA TYR A 81 32.77 -28.02 -16.22
C TYR A 81 34.01 -28.23 -17.10
N LEU A 82 34.93 -27.26 -17.08
CA LEU A 82 36.19 -27.36 -17.82
C LEU A 82 37.10 -28.46 -17.25
N ASP A 83 36.97 -28.74 -15.95
CA ASP A 83 37.64 -29.84 -15.28
C ASP A 83 36.69 -30.51 -14.28
N PRO A 84 36.65 -31.86 -14.17
CA PRO A 84 35.76 -32.57 -13.25
C PRO A 84 35.89 -32.14 -11.77
N ARG A 85 37.08 -31.69 -11.34
CA ARG A 85 37.29 -31.22 -9.96
C ARG A 85 36.56 -29.93 -9.62
N MET A 86 36.03 -29.23 -10.61
CA MET A 86 35.20 -28.05 -10.38
C MET A 86 33.79 -28.40 -9.91
N GLU A 87 33.28 -29.58 -10.25
CA GLU A 87 31.90 -29.98 -9.94
C GLU A 87 31.59 -29.90 -8.43
N PRO A 88 32.44 -30.40 -7.51
CA PRO A 88 32.22 -30.24 -6.07
C PRO A 88 32.29 -28.79 -5.56
N ILE A 89 32.87 -27.86 -6.34
CA ILE A 89 33.09 -26.47 -5.93
C ILE A 89 31.98 -25.56 -6.46
N LEU A 90 31.58 -25.78 -7.72
CA LEU A 90 30.61 -24.96 -8.44
C LEU A 90 29.23 -25.62 -8.55
N GLY A 91 29.05 -26.85 -8.05
CA GLY A 91 27.77 -27.56 -8.09
C GLY A 91 26.64 -26.82 -7.39
N GLU A 92 26.94 -26.15 -6.26
CA GLU A 92 25.96 -25.33 -5.53
C GLU A 92 25.50 -24.09 -6.32
N THR A 93 26.30 -23.62 -7.29
CA THR A 93 26.02 -22.46 -8.15
C THR A 93 25.84 -22.85 -9.62
N TYR A 94 25.52 -24.13 -9.89
CA TYR A 94 25.21 -24.64 -11.23
C TYR A 94 26.33 -24.34 -12.26
N GLY A 95 27.59 -24.48 -11.84
CA GLY A 95 28.75 -24.27 -12.70
C GLY A 95 29.13 -22.80 -12.95
N ILE A 96 28.48 -21.85 -12.28
CA ILE A 96 28.80 -20.42 -12.38
C ILE A 96 29.70 -20.02 -11.21
N MET A 97 30.80 -19.33 -11.48
CA MET A 97 31.62 -18.76 -10.42
C MET A 97 30.95 -17.51 -9.85
N VAL A 98 30.53 -17.59 -8.59
CA VAL A 98 29.84 -16.49 -7.89
C VAL A 98 30.67 -15.97 -6.73
N TYR A 99 31.38 -16.88 -6.04
CA TYR A 99 32.05 -16.57 -4.78
C TYR A 99 33.56 -16.45 -4.89
N GLN A 100 34.13 -15.60 -4.05
CA GLN A 100 35.58 -15.49 -3.86
C GLN A 100 36.19 -16.81 -3.38
N GLU A 101 35.48 -17.49 -2.49
CA GLU A 101 35.88 -18.77 -1.92
C GLU A 101 35.91 -19.90 -2.98
N GLN A 102 35.06 -19.82 -4.01
CA GLN A 102 35.10 -20.76 -5.13
C GLN A 102 36.37 -20.58 -5.96
N VAL A 103 36.77 -19.34 -6.25
CA VAL A 103 38.04 -19.03 -6.94
C VAL A 103 39.22 -19.55 -6.13
N MET A 104 39.22 -19.35 -4.81
CA MET A 104 40.28 -19.85 -3.94
C MET A 104 40.34 -21.39 -3.93
N ARG A 105 39.19 -22.06 -3.89
CA ARG A 105 39.13 -23.53 -3.88
C ARG A 105 39.53 -24.13 -5.23
N ILE A 106 39.20 -23.45 -6.34
CA ILE A 106 39.69 -23.82 -7.67
C ILE A 106 41.20 -23.63 -7.74
N ALA A 107 41.76 -22.51 -7.27
CA ALA A 107 43.21 -22.32 -7.24
C ALA A 107 43.94 -23.44 -6.46
N GLN A 108 43.37 -23.87 -5.33
CA GLN A 108 43.90 -24.97 -4.52
C GLN A 108 43.82 -26.33 -5.23
N THR A 109 42.63 -26.72 -5.67
CA THR A 109 42.35 -28.07 -6.22
C THR A 109 42.88 -28.22 -7.65
N VAL A 110 42.77 -27.11 -8.38
CA VAL A 110 43.29 -26.70 -9.69
C VAL A 110 44.81 -26.74 -9.82
N GLY A 111 45.38 -25.61 -9.39
CA GLY A 111 46.78 -25.24 -9.51
C GLY A 111 47.63 -25.57 -8.29
N GLY A 112 47.14 -26.36 -7.32
CA GLY A 112 47.95 -26.82 -6.19
C GLY A 112 48.33 -25.73 -5.19
N TYR A 113 47.58 -24.63 -5.12
CA TYR A 113 47.84 -23.54 -4.17
C TYR A 113 47.54 -23.97 -2.72
N SER A 114 48.28 -23.42 -1.76
CA SER A 114 47.80 -23.37 -0.36
C SER A 114 46.61 -22.40 -0.24
N LEU A 115 45.77 -22.54 0.79
CA LEU A 115 44.67 -21.60 1.04
C LEU A 115 45.16 -20.15 1.22
N GLY A 116 46.31 -19.95 1.87
CA GLY A 116 46.92 -18.63 2.06
C GLY A 116 47.36 -18.02 0.72
N SER A 117 48.06 -18.79 -0.13
CA SER A 117 48.43 -18.33 -1.47
C SER A 117 47.23 -18.11 -2.38
N ALA A 118 46.14 -18.85 -2.20
CA ALA A 118 44.90 -18.66 -2.96
C ALA A 118 44.20 -17.34 -2.60
N ASP A 119 44.24 -16.89 -1.34
CA ASP A 119 43.77 -15.54 -0.99
C ASP A 119 44.67 -14.45 -1.59
N LEU A 120 45.99 -14.66 -1.66
CA LEU A 120 46.89 -13.73 -2.35
C LEU A 120 46.52 -13.60 -3.84
N LEU A 121 46.21 -14.72 -4.51
CA LEU A 121 45.71 -14.72 -5.89
C LEU A 121 44.42 -13.90 -6.01
N ARG A 122 43.44 -14.15 -5.14
CA ARG A 122 42.17 -13.40 -5.11
C ARG A 122 42.41 -11.89 -4.96
N ARG A 123 43.32 -11.48 -4.07
CA ARG A 123 43.69 -10.07 -3.88
C ARG A 123 44.36 -9.47 -5.12
N ALA A 124 45.24 -10.23 -5.76
CA ALA A 124 45.91 -9.81 -6.99
C ALA A 124 44.91 -9.59 -8.13
N MET A 125 43.97 -10.53 -8.32
CA MET A 125 42.89 -10.41 -9.30
C MET A 125 42.00 -9.19 -9.05
N GLY A 126 41.69 -8.87 -7.78
CA GLY A 126 40.93 -7.67 -7.43
C GLY A 126 41.66 -6.36 -7.75
N LYS A 127 43.00 -6.34 -7.62
CA LYS A 127 43.83 -5.16 -7.93
C LYS A 127 44.16 -5.01 -9.42
N LYS A 128 43.96 -6.08 -10.22
CA LYS A 128 44.20 -6.10 -11.68
C LYS A 128 45.59 -5.62 -12.11
N LYS A 129 46.64 -5.97 -11.34
CA LYS A 129 48.03 -5.62 -11.69
C LYS A 129 48.58 -6.61 -12.75
N PRO A 130 48.93 -6.16 -13.97
CA PRO A 130 49.33 -7.06 -15.05
C PRO A 130 50.51 -7.98 -14.72
N GLU A 131 51.54 -7.43 -14.06
CA GLU A 131 52.76 -8.18 -13.71
C GLU A 131 52.52 -9.26 -12.64
N GLU A 132 51.67 -8.97 -11.64
CA GLU A 132 51.32 -9.96 -10.60
C GLU A 132 50.42 -11.06 -11.18
N MET A 133 49.51 -10.70 -12.08
CA MET A 133 48.63 -11.66 -12.76
C MET A 133 49.42 -12.61 -13.67
N ALA A 134 50.43 -12.12 -14.39
CA ALA A 134 51.30 -12.98 -15.22
C ALA A 134 52.06 -14.02 -14.37
N LYS A 135 52.60 -13.62 -13.21
CA LYS A 135 53.27 -14.55 -12.28
C LYS A 135 52.32 -15.62 -11.76
N HIS A 136 51.12 -15.21 -11.36
CA HIS A 136 50.11 -16.14 -10.89
C HIS A 136 49.58 -17.06 -11.98
N ARG A 137 49.49 -16.60 -13.23
CA ARG A 137 49.10 -17.42 -14.37
C ARG A 137 50.08 -18.57 -14.59
N SER A 138 51.39 -18.27 -14.67
CA SER A 138 52.42 -19.32 -14.80
C SER A 138 52.38 -20.29 -13.62
N THR A 139 52.29 -19.78 -12.39
CA THR A 139 52.18 -20.63 -11.18
C THR A 139 50.96 -21.56 -11.23
N PHE A 140 49.80 -21.05 -11.64
CA PHE A 140 48.57 -21.84 -11.75
C PHE A 140 48.68 -22.91 -12.85
N VAL A 141 49.19 -22.56 -14.02
CA VAL A 141 49.34 -23.52 -15.15
C VAL A 141 50.34 -24.62 -14.81
N GLU A 142 51.48 -24.28 -14.21
CA GLU A 142 52.48 -25.26 -13.75
C GLU A 142 51.91 -26.20 -12.69
N GLY A 143 51.16 -25.66 -11.73
CA GLY A 143 50.49 -26.45 -10.71
C GLY A 143 49.38 -27.34 -11.28
N ALA A 144 48.62 -26.83 -12.24
CA ALA A 144 47.56 -27.55 -12.94
C ALA A 144 48.13 -28.73 -13.75
N ALA A 145 49.27 -28.52 -14.43
CA ALA A 145 49.99 -29.56 -15.15
C ALA A 145 50.46 -30.69 -14.21
N LYS A 146 50.99 -30.35 -13.02
CA LYS A 146 51.35 -31.34 -11.98
C LYS A 146 50.14 -32.15 -11.50
N ASN A 147 48.95 -31.56 -11.56
CA ASN A 147 47.69 -32.20 -11.21
C ASN A 147 46.95 -32.81 -12.42
N GLY A 148 47.65 -33.04 -13.54
CA GLY A 148 47.11 -33.75 -14.71
C GLY A 148 46.12 -32.95 -15.58
N VAL A 149 46.07 -31.62 -15.45
CA VAL A 149 45.25 -30.75 -16.31
C VAL A 149 46.03 -30.41 -17.57
N ARG A 150 45.37 -30.46 -18.73
CA ARG A 150 45.97 -29.97 -19.98
C ARG A 150 46.18 -28.46 -19.91
N GLU A 151 47.29 -27.98 -20.44
CA GLU A 151 47.69 -26.56 -20.40
C GLU A 151 46.63 -25.61 -21.00
N ASN A 152 45.97 -26.01 -22.08
CA ASN A 152 44.88 -25.23 -22.68
C ASN A 152 43.69 -25.05 -21.73
N VAL A 153 43.27 -26.12 -21.05
CA VAL A 153 42.19 -26.09 -20.05
C VAL A 153 42.60 -25.26 -18.84
N ALA A 154 43.86 -25.38 -18.38
CA ALA A 154 44.37 -24.59 -17.27
C ALA A 154 44.40 -23.08 -17.59
N THR A 155 44.77 -22.72 -18.82
CA THR A 155 44.79 -21.34 -19.29
C THR A 155 43.37 -20.77 -19.35
N GLU A 156 42.45 -21.50 -19.96
CA GLU A 156 41.03 -21.11 -20.05
C GLU A 156 40.38 -20.97 -18.66
N LEU A 157 40.69 -21.88 -17.73
CA LEU A 157 40.26 -21.79 -16.33
C LEU A 157 40.76 -20.51 -15.66
N PHE A 158 42.03 -20.15 -15.88
CA PHE A 158 42.60 -18.95 -15.30
C PHE A 158 41.96 -17.69 -15.87
N ASP A 159 41.71 -17.63 -17.18
CA ASP A 159 40.98 -16.54 -17.84
C ASP A 159 39.58 -16.37 -17.26
N LEU A 160 38.90 -17.50 -17.02
CA LEU A 160 37.58 -17.52 -16.43
C LEU A 160 37.60 -16.97 -14.99
N MET A 161 38.55 -17.43 -14.17
CA MET A 161 38.74 -16.90 -12.81
C MET A 161 39.04 -15.40 -12.81
N GLU A 162 39.92 -14.93 -13.71
CA GLU A 162 40.29 -13.51 -13.82
C GLU A 162 39.07 -12.65 -14.20
N LYS A 163 38.26 -13.10 -15.17
CA LYS A 163 37.02 -12.43 -15.57
C LYS A 163 36.03 -12.34 -14.40
N PHE A 164 35.88 -13.40 -13.62
CA PHE A 164 34.92 -13.45 -12.52
C PHE A 164 35.41 -12.81 -11.22
N ALA A 165 36.71 -12.73 -10.97
CA ALA A 165 37.23 -12.15 -9.75
C ALA A 165 36.89 -10.67 -9.59
N GLY A 166 36.66 -9.94 -10.69
CA GLY A 166 36.12 -8.58 -10.66
C GLY A 166 34.69 -8.48 -10.12
N TYR A 167 33.95 -9.59 -10.12
CA TYR A 167 32.56 -9.69 -9.68
C TYR A 167 32.34 -10.77 -8.61
N GLY A 168 33.39 -11.35 -8.03
CA GLY A 168 33.26 -12.40 -7.01
C GLY A 168 32.77 -11.83 -5.68
N PHE A 169 31.74 -12.44 -5.09
CA PHE A 169 31.21 -12.03 -3.78
C PHE A 169 31.81 -12.84 -2.63
N ASN A 170 31.85 -12.27 -1.42
CA ASN A 170 32.22 -13.02 -0.23
C ASN A 170 31.05 -13.92 0.21
N LYS A 171 31.24 -15.24 0.16
CA LYS A 171 30.20 -16.21 0.49
C LYS A 171 29.80 -16.12 1.96
N SER A 172 30.76 -15.99 2.86
CA SER A 172 30.48 -15.96 4.31
C SER A 172 29.54 -14.81 4.71
N HIS A 173 29.72 -13.63 4.10
CA HIS A 173 28.84 -12.49 4.29
C HIS A 173 27.45 -12.74 3.71
N SER A 174 27.37 -13.23 2.46
CA SER A 174 26.07 -13.54 1.82
C SER A 174 25.30 -14.61 2.59
N ALA A 175 25.99 -15.64 3.07
CA ALA A 175 25.41 -16.74 3.83
C ALA A 175 24.77 -16.26 5.14
N ALA A 176 25.47 -15.44 5.93
CA ALA A 176 24.94 -14.90 7.17
C ALA A 176 23.64 -14.09 6.95
N TYR A 177 23.59 -13.29 5.89
CA TYR A 177 22.40 -12.49 5.57
C TYR A 177 21.26 -13.35 5.01
N ALA A 178 21.57 -14.38 4.21
CA ALA A 178 20.57 -15.33 3.70
C ALA A 178 19.92 -16.14 4.83
N VAL A 179 20.65 -16.46 5.90
CA VAL A 179 20.08 -17.10 7.11
C VAL A 179 19.06 -16.17 7.76
N VAL A 180 19.36 -14.88 7.93
CA VAL A 180 18.39 -13.90 8.47
C VAL A 180 17.16 -13.78 7.56
N ALA A 181 17.34 -13.79 6.24
CA ALA A 181 16.22 -13.81 5.29
C ALA A 181 15.35 -15.07 5.45
N CYS A 182 15.97 -16.26 5.62
CA CYS A 182 15.23 -17.50 5.88
C CYS A 182 14.46 -17.43 7.21
N GLN A 183 15.09 -16.94 8.28
CA GLN A 183 14.45 -16.80 9.59
C GLN A 183 13.26 -15.83 9.53
N THR A 184 13.40 -14.69 8.85
CA THR A 184 12.31 -13.73 8.68
C THR A 184 11.17 -14.31 7.84
N ALA A 185 11.49 -15.04 6.76
CA ALA A 185 10.49 -15.72 5.93
C ALA A 185 9.79 -16.84 6.71
N TYR A 186 10.51 -17.60 7.53
CA TYR A 186 9.94 -18.62 8.39
C TYR A 186 8.91 -18.02 9.38
N LEU A 187 9.25 -16.90 10.01
CA LEU A 187 8.31 -16.19 10.88
C LEU A 187 7.07 -15.70 10.12
N LYS A 188 7.24 -15.21 8.89
CA LYS A 188 6.11 -14.83 8.01
C LYS A 188 5.24 -16.04 7.63
N ALA A 189 5.83 -17.20 7.39
CA ALA A 189 5.10 -18.42 7.00
C ALA A 189 4.32 -19.05 8.16
N HIS A 190 4.92 -19.10 9.35
CA HIS A 190 4.39 -19.90 10.48
C HIS A 190 3.79 -19.06 11.61
N TYR A 191 4.19 -17.80 11.74
CA TYR A 191 3.71 -16.87 12.78
C TYR A 191 3.31 -15.51 12.17
N PRO A 192 2.45 -15.49 11.13
CA PRO A 192 2.23 -14.31 10.30
C PRO A 192 1.72 -13.11 11.10
N ALA A 193 0.74 -13.27 11.99
CA ALA A 193 0.24 -12.15 12.79
C ALA A 193 1.33 -11.51 13.67
N ALA A 194 2.18 -12.32 14.33
CA ALA A 194 3.29 -11.81 15.11
C ALA A 194 4.37 -11.15 14.24
N PHE A 195 4.65 -11.72 13.07
CA PHE A 195 5.55 -11.15 12.07
C PHE A 195 5.08 -9.77 11.61
N TYR A 196 3.82 -9.61 11.22
CA TYR A 196 3.28 -8.32 10.79
C TYR A 196 3.20 -7.32 11.94
N ALA A 197 2.74 -7.73 13.13
CA ALA A 197 2.70 -6.85 14.29
C ALA A 197 4.08 -6.30 14.66
N ALA A 198 5.12 -7.14 14.61
CA ALA A 198 6.50 -6.72 14.85
C ALA A 198 7.01 -5.73 13.77
N ASN A 199 6.80 -6.04 12.49
CA ASN A 199 7.23 -5.17 11.40
C ASN A 199 6.48 -3.83 11.38
N LEU A 200 5.16 -3.85 11.54
CA LEU A 200 4.32 -2.64 11.65
C LEU A 200 4.75 -1.78 12.85
N SER A 201 5.10 -2.40 13.97
CA SER A 201 5.62 -1.67 15.13
C SER A 201 7.01 -1.08 14.90
N ALA A 202 7.85 -1.72 14.08
CA ALA A 202 9.19 -1.22 13.77
C ALA A 202 9.16 0.00 12.84
N VAL A 203 8.12 0.13 12.00
CA VAL A 203 7.96 1.23 11.04
C VAL A 203 6.78 2.15 11.35
N MET A 204 6.26 2.12 12.58
CA MET A 204 5.02 2.82 12.95
C MET A 204 5.03 4.34 12.70
N ASP A 205 6.22 4.95 12.66
CA ASP A 205 6.40 6.38 12.39
C ASP A 205 6.33 6.73 10.88
N ASP A 206 6.40 5.72 9.99
CA ASP A 206 6.37 5.86 8.53
C ASP A 206 5.05 5.30 7.99
N THR A 207 4.07 6.19 7.79
CA THR A 207 2.71 5.76 7.42
C THR A 207 2.59 5.16 6.04
N ASP A 208 3.52 5.47 5.13
CA ASP A 208 3.54 4.88 3.79
C ASP A 208 3.97 3.41 3.89
N LYS A 209 5.00 3.11 4.69
CA LYS A 209 5.39 1.72 4.99
C LYS A 209 4.33 0.96 5.79
N VAL A 210 3.67 1.62 6.74
CA VAL A 210 2.55 1.01 7.47
C VAL A 210 1.43 0.61 6.51
N LYS A 211 1.07 1.49 5.56
CA LYS A 211 0.09 1.18 4.53
C LYS A 211 0.50 -0.06 3.72
N ASP A 212 1.72 -0.07 3.18
CA ASP A 212 2.23 -1.20 2.38
C ASP A 212 2.21 -2.52 3.16
N LEU A 213 2.58 -2.49 4.44
CA LEU A 213 2.55 -3.68 5.30
C LEU A 213 1.14 -4.12 5.68
N VAL A 214 0.19 -3.20 5.86
CA VAL A 214 -1.22 -3.55 6.12
C VAL A 214 -1.86 -4.16 4.88
N GLU A 215 -1.55 -3.66 3.68
CA GLU A 215 -1.98 -4.26 2.42
C GLU A 215 -1.38 -5.67 2.24
N ASP A 216 -0.07 -5.83 2.51
CA ASP A 216 0.59 -7.14 2.47
C ASP A 216 0.02 -8.12 3.51
N ALA A 217 -0.31 -7.65 4.72
CA ALA A 217 -0.96 -8.45 5.75
C ALA A 217 -2.32 -8.96 5.30
N LYS A 218 -3.17 -8.07 4.74
CA LYS A 218 -4.48 -8.44 4.18
C LYS A 218 -4.33 -9.45 3.03
N ALA A 219 -3.37 -9.25 2.14
CA ALA A 219 -3.07 -10.17 1.04
C ALA A 219 -2.62 -11.57 1.53
N ASN A 220 -2.01 -11.62 2.72
CA ASN A 220 -1.60 -12.85 3.39
C ASN A 220 -2.68 -13.42 4.34
N GLY A 221 -3.92 -12.93 4.24
CA GLY A 221 -5.06 -13.43 5.02
C GLY A 221 -5.05 -13.02 6.50
N ILE A 222 -4.33 -11.94 6.83
CA ILE A 222 -4.27 -11.38 8.18
C ILE A 222 -5.27 -10.25 8.32
N ALA A 223 -6.18 -10.39 9.28
CA ALA A 223 -7.13 -9.36 9.66
C ALA A 223 -6.42 -8.27 10.48
N VAL A 224 -6.56 -7.02 10.07
CA VAL A 224 -6.06 -5.86 10.80
C VAL A 224 -7.26 -5.15 11.42
N LEU A 225 -7.42 -5.24 12.73
CA LEU A 225 -8.46 -4.53 13.48
C LEU A 225 -8.11 -3.05 13.59
N ALA A 226 -9.14 -2.21 13.64
CA ALA A 226 -9.00 -0.77 13.87
C ALA A 226 -8.30 -0.47 15.21
N PRO A 227 -7.72 0.73 15.37
CA PRO A 227 -7.32 1.19 16.70
C PRO A 227 -8.52 1.22 17.64
N ASP A 228 -8.27 0.98 18.92
CA ASP A 228 -9.29 0.95 19.96
C ASP A 228 -8.68 1.45 21.28
N ILE A 229 -9.33 2.41 21.94
CA ILE A 229 -8.83 3.03 23.17
C ILE A 229 -8.86 2.08 24.38
N ASN A 230 -9.79 1.14 24.39
CA ASN A 230 -10.02 0.18 25.47
C ASN A 230 -9.22 -1.12 25.28
N ALA A 231 -8.87 -1.48 24.04
CA ALA A 231 -8.14 -2.71 23.74
C ALA A 231 -6.75 -2.51 23.12
N GLY A 232 -6.42 -1.30 22.66
CA GLY A 232 -5.18 -0.97 21.97
C GLY A 232 -3.99 -0.75 22.91
N GLN A 233 -2.80 -1.02 22.39
CA GLN A 233 -1.51 -0.74 23.03
C GLN A 233 -0.73 0.27 22.18
N TRP A 234 0.44 0.71 22.66
CA TRP A 234 1.32 1.55 21.84
C TRP A 234 1.72 0.86 20.52
N ARG A 235 2.19 -0.39 20.62
CA ARG A 235 2.63 -1.20 19.48
C ARG A 235 1.44 -1.92 18.84
N PHE A 236 1.62 -2.32 17.58
CA PHE A 236 0.71 -3.29 16.96
C PHE A 236 0.85 -4.62 17.70
N GLU A 237 -0.28 -5.28 17.95
CA GLU A 237 -0.32 -6.48 18.79
C GLU A 237 -0.99 -7.64 18.05
N PRO A 238 -0.39 -8.84 18.02
CA PRO A 238 -1.06 -10.03 17.53
C PRO A 238 -2.10 -10.49 18.55
N ILE A 239 -3.37 -10.53 18.14
CA ILE A 239 -4.49 -10.98 18.99
C ILE A 239 -4.60 -12.50 18.93
N ASP A 240 -4.39 -13.06 17.75
CA ASP A 240 -4.34 -14.49 17.50
C ASP A 240 -3.42 -14.77 16.30
N VAL A 241 -3.44 -15.98 15.74
CA VAL A 241 -2.57 -16.40 14.63
C VAL A 241 -2.83 -15.63 13.33
N LYS A 242 -4.03 -15.08 13.14
CA LYS A 242 -4.50 -14.43 11.92
C LYS A 242 -5.01 -13.00 12.12
N THR A 243 -4.99 -12.49 13.35
CA THR A 243 -5.53 -11.17 13.66
C THR A 243 -4.50 -10.30 14.38
N ILE A 244 -4.35 -9.06 13.92
CA ILE A 244 -3.55 -8.03 14.60
C ILE A 244 -4.43 -6.84 14.95
N ARG A 245 -4.16 -6.19 16.08
CA ARG A 245 -4.78 -4.91 16.44
C ARG A 245 -3.84 -3.76 16.13
N TYR A 246 -4.42 -2.69 15.59
CA TYR A 246 -3.69 -1.46 15.33
C TYR A 246 -3.06 -0.88 16.61
N GLY A 247 -1.78 -0.54 16.55
CA GLY A 247 -1.12 0.15 17.64
C GLY A 247 -1.52 1.61 17.69
N LEU A 248 -1.94 2.11 18.86
CA LEU A 248 -2.31 3.51 19.05
C LEU A 248 -1.16 4.47 18.70
N GLY A 249 0.10 4.02 18.81
CA GLY A 249 1.27 4.80 18.41
C GLY A 249 1.42 5.04 16.90
N GLY A 250 0.73 4.25 16.07
CA GLY A 250 0.69 4.47 14.61
C GLY A 250 -0.25 5.61 14.19
N ILE A 251 -0.97 6.24 15.12
CA ILE A 251 -1.88 7.35 14.82
C ILE A 251 -1.09 8.67 14.79
N LYS A 252 -1.10 9.35 13.64
CA LYS A 252 -0.42 10.63 13.43
C LYS A 252 -0.88 11.67 14.47
N GLY A 253 0.09 12.29 15.12
CA GLY A 253 -0.17 13.33 16.12
C GLY A 253 -0.48 12.78 17.51
N THR A 254 -0.39 11.47 17.73
CA THR A 254 -0.36 10.88 19.07
C THR A 254 1.10 10.66 19.48
N GLY A 255 1.52 11.24 20.60
CA GLY A 255 2.88 11.05 21.13
C GLY A 255 2.94 9.87 22.10
N ARG A 256 4.12 9.25 22.25
CA ARG A 256 4.35 8.12 23.18
C ARG A 256 3.83 8.39 24.59
N GLY A 257 4.19 9.54 25.16
CA GLY A 257 3.74 9.94 26.49
C GLY A 257 2.21 10.08 26.61
N ALA A 258 1.53 10.52 25.55
CA ALA A 258 0.08 10.64 25.56
C ALA A 258 -0.60 9.26 25.57
N ILE A 259 -0.13 8.33 24.73
CA ILE A 259 -0.68 6.97 24.67
C ILE A 259 -0.36 6.19 25.95
N ASP A 260 0.87 6.30 26.48
CA ASP A 260 1.22 5.66 27.75
C ASP A 260 0.35 6.19 28.91
N ALA A 261 0.05 7.50 28.94
CA ALA A 261 -0.85 8.09 29.93
C ALA A 261 -2.29 7.57 29.81
N ILE A 262 -2.79 7.41 28.58
CA ILE A 262 -4.11 6.82 28.31
C ILE A 262 -4.16 5.37 28.80
N ILE A 263 -3.15 4.58 28.48
CA ILE A 263 -3.04 3.16 28.90
C ILE A 263 -2.97 3.08 30.42
N ALA A 264 -2.13 3.88 31.07
CA ALA A 264 -2.02 3.91 32.52
C ALA A 264 -3.35 4.31 33.19
N ALA A 265 -4.04 5.31 32.65
CA ALA A 265 -5.36 5.71 33.13
C ALA A 265 -6.38 4.58 32.99
N ARG A 266 -6.41 3.88 31.84
CA ARG A 266 -7.26 2.70 31.59
C ARG A 266 -6.96 1.57 32.58
N ASP A 267 -5.70 1.22 32.76
CA ASP A 267 -5.29 0.11 33.61
C ASP A 267 -5.62 0.39 35.10
N ALA A 268 -5.57 1.66 35.53
CA ALA A 268 -5.90 2.07 36.89
C ALA A 268 -7.42 2.13 37.18
N GLY A 269 -8.25 2.50 36.20
CA GLY A 269 -9.69 2.75 36.42
C GLY A 269 -10.63 1.91 35.56
N GLY A 270 -10.12 0.90 34.85
CA GLY A 270 -10.89 0.08 33.92
C GLY A 270 -11.17 0.74 32.55
N PRO A 271 -11.92 0.06 31.66
CA PRO A 271 -12.27 0.58 30.34
C PRO A 271 -12.95 1.95 30.42
N PHE A 272 -12.68 2.81 29.43
CA PHE A 272 -13.38 4.07 29.25
C PHE A 272 -14.81 3.80 28.78
N THR A 273 -15.76 4.58 29.33
CA THR A 273 -17.20 4.44 29.04
C THR A 273 -17.70 5.51 28.08
N SER A 274 -17.02 6.66 27.99
CA SER A 274 -17.39 7.76 27.11
C SER A 274 -16.17 8.66 26.82
N LEU A 275 -16.34 9.58 25.86
CA LEU A 275 -15.36 10.64 25.58
C LEU A 275 -15.09 11.51 26.83
N PHE A 276 -16.13 11.80 27.62
CA PHE A 276 -16.04 12.63 28.82
C PHE A 276 -15.27 11.91 29.93
N ASP A 277 -15.50 10.60 30.08
CA ASP A 277 -14.77 9.75 31.03
C ASP A 277 -13.27 9.68 30.68
N LEU A 278 -12.95 9.51 29.38
CA LEU A 278 -11.57 9.58 28.90
C LEU A 278 -10.92 10.92 29.29
N CYS A 279 -11.54 12.06 28.92
CA CYS A 279 -11.00 13.39 29.20
C CYS A 279 -10.89 13.70 30.71
N ALA A 280 -11.75 13.13 31.55
CA ALA A 280 -11.72 13.34 32.99
C ALA A 280 -10.60 12.56 33.72
N ARG A 281 -10.13 11.47 33.12
CA ARG A 281 -9.15 10.55 33.72
C ARG A 281 -7.71 10.77 33.26
N VAL A 282 -7.50 11.38 32.10
CA VAL A 282 -6.17 11.60 31.54
C VAL A 282 -5.65 13.01 31.81
N ASP A 283 -4.33 13.14 31.96
CA ASP A 283 -3.69 14.45 32.10
C ASP A 283 -3.76 15.23 30.78
N LYS A 284 -4.43 16.39 30.80
CA LYS A 284 -4.60 17.29 29.65
C LYS A 284 -3.28 17.84 29.09
N HIS A 285 -2.22 17.89 29.89
CA HIS A 285 -0.90 18.34 29.44
C HIS A 285 -0.25 17.31 28.51
N LEU A 286 -0.51 16.02 28.75
CA LEU A 286 -0.04 14.92 27.91
C LEU A 286 -1.03 14.61 26.78
N VAL A 287 -2.33 14.61 27.10
CA VAL A 287 -3.42 14.30 26.17
C VAL A 287 -4.19 15.57 25.85
N ASN A 288 -3.61 16.38 24.97
CA ASN A 288 -4.23 17.63 24.53
C ASN A 288 -5.33 17.41 23.49
N ARG A 289 -6.05 18.48 23.13
CA ARG A 289 -7.13 18.46 22.13
C ARG A 289 -6.73 17.78 20.80
N ARG A 290 -5.52 18.04 20.31
CA ARG A 290 -5.05 17.48 19.04
C ARG A 290 -4.92 15.96 19.10
N VAL A 291 -4.47 15.42 20.24
CA VAL A 291 -4.38 13.97 20.45
C VAL A 291 -5.78 13.33 20.43
N VAL A 292 -6.73 13.91 21.16
CA VAL A 292 -8.11 13.40 21.21
C VAL A 292 -8.78 13.46 19.84
N GLU A 293 -8.63 14.58 19.12
CA GLU A 293 -9.15 14.70 17.74
C GLU A 293 -8.53 13.67 16.79
N ALA A 294 -7.22 13.40 16.90
CA ALA A 294 -6.56 12.37 16.10
C ALA A 294 -7.09 10.97 16.40
N LEU A 295 -7.28 10.63 17.68
CA LEU A 295 -7.86 9.34 18.11
C LEU A 295 -9.28 9.15 17.57
N VAL A 296 -10.11 10.20 17.63
CA VAL A 296 -11.48 10.17 17.06
C VAL A 296 -11.43 9.95 15.55
N ARG A 297 -10.60 10.70 14.83
CA ARG A 297 -10.48 10.57 13.36
C ARG A 297 -10.00 9.19 12.93
N ALA A 298 -9.05 8.61 13.67
CA ALA A 298 -8.53 7.27 13.45
C ALA A 298 -9.53 6.15 13.77
N GLY A 299 -10.61 6.45 14.48
CA GLY A 299 -11.59 5.46 14.92
C GLY A 299 -11.29 4.76 16.23
N ALA A 300 -10.30 5.24 16.99
CA ALA A 300 -9.94 4.65 18.28
C ALA A 300 -11.06 4.70 19.33
N LEU A 301 -12.03 5.59 19.15
CA LEU A 301 -13.17 5.77 20.05
C LEU A 301 -14.48 5.16 19.52
N ASP A 302 -14.45 4.43 18.39
CA ASP A 302 -15.66 3.88 17.76
C ASP A 302 -16.40 2.89 18.68
N ALA A 303 -15.68 2.23 19.59
CA ALA A 303 -16.28 1.36 20.61
C ALA A 303 -17.07 2.13 21.68
N LEU A 304 -16.78 3.42 21.88
CA LEU A 304 -17.54 4.29 22.78
C LEU A 304 -18.78 4.86 22.07
N ASP A 305 -18.61 5.27 20.81
CA ASP A 305 -19.68 5.80 19.96
C ASP A 305 -19.26 5.75 18.48
N ASP A 306 -20.10 5.20 17.61
CA ASP A 306 -19.79 5.00 16.20
C ASP A 306 -20.00 6.28 15.33
N ASP A 307 -20.51 7.36 15.93
CA ASP A 307 -20.65 8.67 15.29
C ASP A 307 -19.43 9.56 15.57
N ARG A 308 -18.38 9.37 14.77
CA ARG A 308 -17.15 10.17 14.84
C ARG A 308 -17.38 11.67 14.63
N ALA A 309 -18.42 12.08 13.89
CA ALA A 309 -18.73 13.50 13.69
C ALA A 309 -19.19 14.14 15.01
N LYS A 310 -20.10 13.46 15.71
CA LYS A 310 -20.58 13.83 17.05
C LYS A 310 -19.44 13.84 18.07
N LEU A 311 -18.59 12.81 18.08
CA LEU A 311 -17.43 12.75 18.97
C LEU A 311 -16.48 13.92 18.72
N LEU A 312 -16.10 14.17 17.46
CA LEU A 312 -15.15 15.23 17.10
C LEU A 312 -15.69 16.62 17.49
N ALA A 313 -16.97 16.89 17.20
CA ALA A 313 -17.63 18.14 17.58
C ALA A 313 -17.71 18.33 19.11
N SER A 314 -17.71 17.23 19.87
CA SER A 314 -17.85 17.23 21.33
C SER A 314 -16.53 17.30 22.10
N VAL A 315 -15.37 17.15 21.45
CA VAL A 315 -14.04 17.15 22.10
C VAL A 315 -13.81 18.39 22.96
N GLY A 316 -14.14 19.58 22.44
CA GLY A 316 -13.97 20.83 23.19
C GLY A 316 -14.78 20.85 24.49
N ARG A 317 -16.06 20.44 24.43
CA ARG A 317 -16.93 20.37 25.60
C ARG A 317 -16.44 19.35 26.63
N ALA A 318 -15.97 18.19 26.17
CA ALA A 318 -15.44 17.15 27.06
C ALA A 318 -14.22 17.62 27.85
N LEU A 319 -13.29 18.32 27.18
CA LEU A 319 -12.10 18.89 27.83
C LEU A 319 -12.47 20.00 28.83
N GLU A 320 -13.34 20.93 28.45
CA GLU A 320 -13.81 22.00 29.36
C GLU A 320 -14.49 21.43 30.62
N GLN A 321 -15.31 20.38 30.46
CA GLN A 321 -15.98 19.72 31.58
C GLN A 321 -14.96 19.03 32.51
N ALA A 322 -13.96 18.34 31.95
CA ALA A 322 -12.89 17.73 32.73
C ALA A 322 -12.10 18.76 33.54
N GLU A 323 -11.82 19.94 32.96
CA GLU A 323 -11.14 21.04 33.66
C GLU A 323 -11.97 21.59 34.82
N ARG A 324 -13.28 21.81 34.62
CA ARG A 324 -14.19 22.25 35.69
C ARG A 324 -14.26 21.25 36.83
N ALA A 325 -14.33 19.95 36.52
CA ALA A 325 -14.36 18.89 37.51
C ALA A 325 -13.04 18.79 38.30
N ALA A 326 -11.89 18.98 37.64
CA ALA A 326 -10.59 19.03 38.31
C ALA A 326 -10.47 20.24 39.25
N ALA A 327 -10.88 21.43 38.82
CA ALA A 327 -10.87 22.64 39.63
C ALA A 327 -11.80 22.53 40.86
N SER A 328 -12.98 21.94 40.68
CA SER A 328 -13.98 21.77 41.75
C SER A 328 -13.51 20.80 42.83
N ARG A 329 -12.78 19.73 42.47
CA ARG A 329 -12.14 18.82 43.45
C ARG A 329 -11.14 19.55 44.34
N GLY A 330 -10.37 20.50 43.79
CA GLY A 330 -9.45 21.33 44.55
C GLY A 330 -10.15 22.27 45.55
N GLN A 331 -11.34 22.78 45.20
CA GLN A 331 -12.12 23.66 46.07
C GLN A 331 -12.97 22.91 47.12
N ALA A 332 -13.55 21.76 46.77
CA ALA A 332 -14.31 20.94 47.73
C ALA A 332 -13.44 20.46 48.91
N SER A 333 -12.16 20.19 48.65
CA SER A 333 -11.18 19.85 49.69
C SER A 333 -10.87 21.00 50.67
N LEU A 334 -11.16 22.26 50.31
CA LEU A 334 -10.92 23.45 51.13
C LEU A 334 -12.15 23.87 51.96
N PHE A 335 -13.36 23.48 51.53
CA PHE A 335 -14.61 23.94 52.14
C PHE A 335 -15.49 22.83 52.73
N GLY A 336 -15.07 21.55 52.66
CA GLY A 336 -15.65 20.45 53.44
C GLY A 336 -17.16 20.20 53.24
N GLY A 337 -17.75 20.71 52.15
CA GLY A 337 -19.16 20.52 51.83
C GLY A 337 -19.40 19.18 51.13
N PRO A 338 -20.58 18.55 51.31
CA PRO A 338 -20.92 17.30 50.64
C PRO A 338 -20.86 17.53 49.12
N ALA A 339 -20.12 16.66 48.41
CA ALA A 339 -20.15 16.66 46.96
C ALA A 339 -21.54 16.20 46.50
N ASP A 340 -22.24 17.02 45.72
CA ASP A 340 -23.44 16.57 45.02
C ASP A 340 -23.04 15.43 44.07
N ASP A 341 -23.43 14.21 44.42
CA ASP A 341 -23.07 12.94 43.76
C ASP A 341 -23.83 12.71 42.44
N THR A 342 -24.39 13.77 41.84
CA THR A 342 -25.01 13.66 40.52
C THR A 342 -23.92 13.64 39.45
N ALA A 343 -23.73 12.48 38.82
CA ALA A 343 -22.87 12.35 37.65
C ALA A 343 -23.23 13.46 36.62
N PRO A 344 -22.27 14.30 36.22
CA PRO A 344 -22.57 15.44 35.36
C PRO A 344 -23.13 14.94 34.03
N ALA A 345 -24.25 15.53 33.59
CA ALA A 345 -24.93 15.13 32.36
C ALA A 345 -23.98 15.23 31.14
N LEU A 346 -23.95 14.18 30.33
CA LEU A 346 -23.11 14.10 29.14
C LEU A 346 -23.76 14.91 27.99
N HIS A 347 -23.19 16.07 27.67
CA HIS A 347 -23.76 16.98 26.67
C HIS A 347 -23.01 16.95 25.34
N TYR A 348 -23.27 15.92 24.54
CA TYR A 348 -22.77 15.81 23.17
C TYR A 348 -23.31 16.92 22.25
N VAL A 349 -22.50 17.32 21.27
CA VAL A 349 -22.89 18.27 20.22
C VAL A 349 -23.60 17.51 19.10
N SER A 350 -24.83 17.93 18.77
CA SER A 350 -25.57 17.37 17.65
C SER A 350 -25.06 17.93 16.32
N VAL A 351 -24.58 17.07 15.44
CA VAL A 351 -24.13 17.40 14.08
C VAL A 351 -24.58 16.31 13.10
N ARG A 352 -24.52 16.60 11.79
CA ARG A 352 -24.75 15.59 10.76
C ARG A 352 -23.63 14.55 10.81
N ARG A 353 -23.98 13.26 10.75
CA ARG A 353 -23.01 12.17 10.58
C ARG A 353 -22.19 12.37 9.31
N TRP A 354 -20.91 12.01 9.36
CA TRP A 354 -20.04 12.06 8.18
C TRP A 354 -20.53 11.15 7.06
N SER A 355 -20.33 11.59 5.81
CA SER A 355 -20.38 10.68 4.67
C SER A 355 -19.18 9.72 4.69
N GLU A 356 -19.23 8.69 3.83
CA GLU A 356 -18.13 7.73 3.70
C GLU A 356 -16.83 8.43 3.29
N ARG A 357 -16.86 9.32 2.28
CA ARG A 357 -15.72 10.17 1.89
C ARG A 357 -15.19 11.03 3.03
N GLU A 358 -16.06 11.68 3.80
CA GLU A 358 -15.63 12.48 4.96
C GLU A 358 -14.95 11.59 6.02
N ARG A 359 -15.49 10.41 6.31
CA ARG A 359 -14.90 9.45 7.24
C ARG A 359 -13.52 8.98 6.76
N LEU A 360 -13.43 8.55 5.50
CA LEU A 360 -12.19 8.07 4.88
C LEU A 360 -11.13 9.18 4.79
N ALA A 361 -11.53 10.41 4.46
CA ALA A 361 -10.61 11.56 4.48
C ALA A 361 -10.04 11.82 5.88
N ASN A 362 -10.87 11.73 6.92
CA ASN A 362 -10.41 11.85 8.31
C ASN A 362 -9.49 10.68 8.71
N GLU A 363 -9.75 9.46 8.25
CA GLU A 363 -8.84 8.33 8.44
C GLU A 363 -7.49 8.57 7.77
N LYS A 364 -7.46 9.02 6.51
CA LYS A 364 -6.20 9.34 5.82
C LYS A 364 -5.42 10.43 6.54
N LEU A 365 -6.09 11.44 7.10
CA LEU A 365 -5.44 12.47 7.92
C LEU A 365 -4.80 11.91 9.20
N ALA A 366 -5.44 10.93 9.84
CA ALA A 366 -4.98 10.38 11.12
C ALA A 366 -4.03 9.18 10.97
N LEU A 367 -4.20 8.34 9.96
CA LEU A 367 -3.48 7.08 9.74
C LEU A 367 -2.53 7.14 8.54
N GLY A 368 -2.68 8.13 7.67
CA GLY A 368 -1.93 8.27 6.41
C GLY A 368 -2.58 7.58 5.20
N TYR A 369 -3.58 6.73 5.40
CA TYR A 369 -4.27 5.99 4.33
C TYR A 369 -5.71 5.65 4.73
N TYR A 370 -6.50 5.14 3.77
CA TYR A 370 -7.87 4.69 3.98
C TYR A 370 -7.90 3.32 4.65
N PHE A 371 -8.35 3.24 5.90
CA PHE A 371 -8.27 2.01 6.68
C PHE A 371 -9.53 1.15 6.52
N SER A 372 -10.70 1.75 6.68
CA SER A 372 -11.99 1.04 6.76
C SER A 372 -12.62 0.72 5.41
N GLY A 373 -12.19 1.38 4.33
CA GLY A 373 -12.86 1.28 3.04
C GLY A 373 -12.04 1.81 1.87
N HIS A 374 -12.71 1.97 0.74
CA HIS A 374 -12.14 2.45 -0.51
C HIS A 374 -13.03 3.57 -1.07
N LEU A 375 -12.45 4.70 -1.46
CA LEU A 375 -13.19 5.89 -1.93
C LEU A 375 -14.14 5.58 -3.10
N PHE A 376 -13.79 4.60 -3.94
CA PHE A 376 -14.64 4.20 -5.07
C PHE A 376 -16.01 3.65 -4.63
N ARG A 377 -16.14 3.09 -3.43
CA ARG A 377 -17.39 2.44 -2.97
C ARG A 377 -18.56 3.43 -2.88
N GLU A 378 -18.30 4.69 -2.53
CA GLU A 378 -19.35 5.73 -2.49
C GLU A 378 -19.98 5.96 -3.87
N TYR A 379 -19.17 5.85 -4.92
CA TYR A 379 -19.58 6.12 -6.29
C TYR A 379 -19.83 4.84 -7.11
N GLU A 380 -19.53 3.65 -6.58
CA GLU A 380 -19.50 2.40 -7.34
C GLU A 380 -20.81 2.15 -8.10
N ALA A 381 -21.96 2.27 -7.43
CA ALA A 381 -23.27 1.99 -8.05
C ALA A 381 -23.58 2.90 -9.25
N GLU A 382 -23.14 4.16 -9.20
CA GLU A 382 -23.33 5.12 -10.30
C GLU A 382 -22.23 4.98 -11.36
N ALA A 383 -20.98 4.84 -10.92
CA ALA A 383 -19.81 4.65 -11.78
C ALA A 383 -19.96 3.41 -12.66
N ARG A 384 -20.54 2.31 -12.15
CA ARG A 384 -20.80 1.08 -12.93
C ARG A 384 -21.89 1.26 -13.99
N LYS A 385 -22.80 2.23 -13.87
CA LYS A 385 -23.77 2.55 -14.95
C LYS A 385 -23.07 3.29 -16.10
N LEU A 386 -22.13 4.17 -15.76
CA LEU A 386 -21.38 4.99 -16.72
C LEU A 386 -20.21 4.23 -17.38
N ALA A 387 -19.55 3.38 -16.61
CA ALA A 387 -18.40 2.55 -16.96
C ALA A 387 -18.59 1.13 -16.38
N PRO A 388 -19.24 0.22 -17.13
CA PRO A 388 -19.64 -1.08 -16.61
C PRO A 388 -18.48 -2.06 -16.38
N THR A 389 -17.35 -1.87 -17.09
CA THR A 389 -16.21 -2.78 -17.00
C THR A 389 -15.41 -2.53 -15.73
N ARG A 390 -15.16 -3.59 -14.95
CA ARG A 390 -14.28 -3.55 -13.77
C ARG A 390 -12.81 -3.62 -14.18
N LEU A 391 -11.94 -3.02 -13.38
CA LEU A 391 -10.49 -3.09 -13.66
C LEU A 391 -9.96 -4.52 -13.58
N ALA A 392 -10.49 -5.37 -12.69
CA ALA A 392 -10.12 -6.78 -12.63
C ALA A 392 -10.52 -7.59 -13.89
N ASP A 393 -11.53 -7.14 -14.62
CA ASP A 393 -12.13 -7.87 -15.74
C ASP A 393 -11.61 -7.41 -17.10
N ILE A 394 -10.66 -6.45 -17.13
CA ILE A 394 -10.12 -5.94 -18.39
C ILE A 394 -9.38 -7.04 -19.16
N LYS A 395 -9.59 -7.07 -20.47
CA LYS A 395 -8.90 -7.96 -21.39
C LYS A 395 -8.29 -7.12 -22.51
N GLN A 396 -7.20 -7.62 -23.09
CA GLN A 396 -6.61 -6.97 -24.25
C GLN A 396 -7.64 -6.96 -25.38
N ALA A 397 -8.00 -5.76 -25.84
CA ALA A 397 -8.97 -5.53 -26.88
C ALA A 397 -8.51 -4.39 -27.78
N ARG A 398 -8.91 -4.42 -29.06
CA ARG A 398 -8.64 -3.33 -30.01
C ARG A 398 -9.55 -2.13 -29.78
N GLU A 399 -10.75 -2.38 -29.25
CA GLU A 399 -11.77 -1.37 -28.99
C GLU A 399 -11.44 -0.56 -27.73
N SER A 400 -11.96 0.68 -27.70
CA SER A 400 -11.84 1.54 -26.52
C SER A 400 -12.82 1.07 -25.44
N VAL A 401 -12.35 0.96 -24.21
CA VAL A 401 -13.14 0.57 -23.04
C VAL A 401 -13.39 1.79 -22.15
N ARG A 402 -14.55 1.79 -21.49
CA ARG A 402 -14.92 2.80 -20.48
C ARG A 402 -14.65 2.23 -19.10
N LEU A 403 -13.82 2.92 -18.34
CA LEU A 403 -13.37 2.51 -17.01
C LEU A 403 -13.60 3.67 -16.04
N ALA A 404 -13.74 3.34 -14.75
CA ALA A 404 -13.82 4.32 -13.69
C ALA A 404 -13.01 3.85 -12.50
N GLY A 405 -12.41 4.79 -11.78
CA GLY A 405 -11.65 4.49 -10.59
C GLY A 405 -11.13 5.75 -9.90
N ILE A 406 -10.54 5.54 -8.74
CA ILE A 406 -9.86 6.57 -7.96
C ILE A 406 -8.39 6.57 -8.34
N ILE A 407 -7.81 7.76 -8.50
CA ILE A 407 -6.38 7.90 -8.73
C ILE A 407 -5.62 7.63 -7.43
N VAL A 408 -4.81 6.57 -7.42
CA VAL A 408 -3.96 6.20 -6.28
C VAL A 408 -2.61 6.90 -6.32
N SER A 409 -2.05 7.06 -7.52
CA SER A 409 -0.80 7.80 -7.72
C SER A 409 -0.78 8.44 -9.10
N SER A 410 -0.09 9.57 -9.21
CA SER A 410 0.07 10.33 -10.45
C SER A 410 1.51 10.81 -10.56
N ARG A 411 2.26 10.29 -11.54
CA ARG A 411 3.65 10.70 -11.80
C ARG A 411 3.81 11.21 -13.23
N SER A 412 4.60 12.25 -13.42
CA SER A 412 4.99 12.72 -14.74
C SER A 412 6.35 12.14 -15.14
N GLN A 413 6.45 11.61 -16.35
CA GLN A 413 7.69 11.14 -16.95
C GLN A 413 7.98 11.95 -18.22
N ASN A 414 9.23 12.40 -18.38
CA ASN A 414 9.65 13.02 -19.64
C ASN A 414 10.07 11.92 -20.63
N THR A 415 9.51 11.95 -21.84
CA THR A 415 9.89 11.04 -22.93
C THR A 415 10.41 11.83 -24.12
N ARG A 416 10.98 11.12 -25.11
CA ARG A 416 11.39 11.72 -26.40
C ARG A 416 10.24 12.42 -27.13
N ARG A 417 8.98 12.05 -26.85
CA ARG A 417 7.77 12.62 -27.49
C ARG A 417 7.07 13.67 -26.62
N GLY A 418 7.68 14.09 -25.52
CA GLY A 418 7.10 15.03 -24.57
C GLY A 418 6.83 14.43 -23.19
N ARG A 419 6.25 15.25 -22.30
CA ARG A 419 5.88 14.84 -20.94
C ARG A 419 4.66 13.93 -20.97
N MET A 420 4.67 12.82 -20.26
CA MET A 420 3.52 11.91 -20.13
C MET A 420 3.17 11.67 -18.67
N GLY A 421 1.90 11.40 -18.39
CA GLY A 421 1.44 10.94 -17.09
C GLY A 421 1.41 9.42 -17.03
N VAL A 422 1.94 8.86 -15.95
CA VAL A 422 1.72 7.47 -15.57
C VAL A 422 0.91 7.49 -14.28
N ILE A 423 -0.31 7.01 -14.36
CA ILE A 423 -1.31 7.09 -13.29
C ILE A 423 -1.67 5.67 -12.87
N VAL A 424 -1.91 5.45 -11.59
CA VAL A 424 -2.47 4.18 -11.11
C VAL A 424 -3.94 4.41 -10.76
N LEU A 425 -4.81 3.70 -11.44
CA LEU A 425 -6.26 3.75 -11.24
C LEU A 425 -6.71 2.53 -10.42
N ASP A 426 -7.56 2.74 -9.43
CA ASP A 426 -8.11 1.70 -8.54
C ASP A 426 -9.63 1.81 -8.43
N ASP A 427 -10.34 0.70 -8.61
CA ASP A 427 -11.80 0.62 -8.52
C ASP A 427 -12.29 -0.35 -7.43
N ALA A 428 -11.43 -0.62 -6.44
CA ALA A 428 -11.56 -1.64 -5.39
C ALA A 428 -11.52 -3.10 -5.88
N THR A 429 -11.48 -3.36 -7.19
CA THR A 429 -11.36 -4.72 -7.75
C THR A 429 -9.96 -5.04 -8.23
N ALA A 430 -9.26 -4.05 -8.81
CA ALA A 430 -7.85 -4.15 -9.20
C ALA A 430 -7.23 -2.76 -9.35
N GLN A 431 -5.89 -2.72 -9.37
CA GLN A 431 -5.12 -1.54 -9.76
C GLN A 431 -4.52 -1.73 -11.15
N VAL A 432 -4.68 -0.72 -12.01
CA VAL A 432 -4.15 -0.76 -13.38
C VAL A 432 -3.43 0.54 -13.71
N GLU A 433 -2.29 0.43 -14.39
CA GLU A 433 -1.55 1.60 -14.87
C GLU A 433 -2.22 2.21 -16.11
N LEU A 434 -2.46 3.51 -16.03
CA LEU A 434 -3.00 4.37 -17.06
C LEU A 434 -1.92 5.30 -17.60
N MET A 435 -1.68 5.23 -18.90
CA MET A 435 -0.74 6.06 -19.62
C MET A 435 -1.50 7.21 -20.29
N VAL A 436 -1.17 8.44 -19.90
CA VAL A 436 -1.76 9.67 -20.42
C VAL A 436 -0.70 10.44 -21.20
N PHE A 437 -0.85 10.52 -22.52
CA PHE A 437 0.12 11.20 -23.39
C PHE A 437 0.01 12.72 -23.30
N SER A 438 1.05 13.42 -23.76
CA SER A 438 1.31 14.84 -23.48
C SER A 438 0.12 15.76 -23.68
N GLU A 439 -0.55 15.69 -24.84
CA GLU A 439 -1.67 16.57 -25.16
C GLU A 439 -2.85 16.40 -24.18
N LEU A 440 -3.23 15.15 -23.88
CA LEU A 440 -4.30 14.85 -22.93
C LEU A 440 -3.88 15.17 -21.49
N TYR A 441 -2.62 14.91 -21.15
CA TYR A 441 -2.06 15.15 -19.83
C TYR A 441 -2.10 16.64 -19.47
N ASP A 442 -1.66 17.50 -20.39
CA ASP A 442 -1.65 18.95 -20.16
C ASP A 442 -3.08 19.51 -20.11
N ARG A 443 -3.99 19.02 -20.98
CA ARG A 443 -5.40 19.44 -21.01
C ARG A 443 -6.19 19.04 -19.77
N LYS A 444 -6.00 17.82 -19.26
CA LYS A 444 -6.79 17.27 -18.13
C LYS A 444 -6.03 17.27 -16.80
N ARG A 445 -4.88 17.95 -16.72
CA ARG A 445 -3.98 17.95 -15.54
C ARG A 445 -4.66 18.19 -14.20
N ALA A 446 -5.68 19.05 -14.17
CA ALA A 446 -6.42 19.36 -12.95
C ALA A 446 -7.14 18.14 -12.33
N LEU A 447 -7.55 17.18 -13.18
CA LEU A 447 -8.22 15.93 -12.80
C LEU A 447 -7.25 14.82 -12.39
N LEU A 448 -5.98 14.91 -12.79
CA LEU A 448 -4.98 13.85 -12.62
C LEU A 448 -4.27 13.94 -11.26
N LYS A 449 -5.06 14.11 -10.19
CA LYS A 449 -4.60 14.22 -8.80
C LYS A 449 -5.03 13.00 -8.01
N GLU A 450 -4.28 12.67 -6.96
CA GLU A 450 -4.64 11.59 -6.05
C GLU A 450 -6.01 11.84 -5.40
N ASP A 451 -6.71 10.75 -5.07
CA ASP A 451 -8.05 10.71 -4.47
C ASP A 451 -9.20 11.22 -5.37
N GLU A 452 -8.92 11.63 -6.61
CA GLU A 452 -9.96 12.03 -7.56
C GLU A 452 -10.59 10.83 -8.26
N LEU A 453 -11.92 10.85 -8.36
CA LEU A 453 -12.70 9.91 -9.18
C LEU A 453 -12.61 10.36 -10.64
N VAL A 454 -12.13 9.48 -11.50
CA VAL A 454 -12.05 9.73 -12.93
C VAL A 454 -12.69 8.62 -13.74
N PHE A 455 -13.26 9.02 -14.87
CA PHE A 455 -13.76 8.15 -15.93
C PHE A 455 -12.80 8.22 -17.10
N VAL A 456 -12.42 7.06 -17.61
CA VAL A 456 -11.39 6.91 -18.63
C VAL A 456 -11.99 6.20 -19.83
N ASN A 457 -11.80 6.78 -21.01
CA ASN A 457 -11.93 6.06 -22.27
C ASN A 457 -10.52 5.73 -22.75
N GLY A 458 -10.23 4.46 -23.01
CA GLY A 458 -8.89 4.08 -23.40
C GLY A 458 -8.77 2.67 -23.94
N ARG A 459 -7.60 2.33 -24.45
CA ARG A 459 -7.32 1.01 -25.06
C ARG A 459 -6.41 0.20 -24.18
N VAL A 460 -6.78 -1.05 -23.94
CA VAL A 460 -6.00 -1.99 -23.12
C VAL A 460 -4.82 -2.51 -23.95
N ARG A 461 -3.61 -2.38 -23.40
CA ARG A 461 -2.36 -2.87 -23.99
C ARG A 461 -1.69 -3.84 -23.02
N PHE A 462 -1.02 -4.84 -23.56
CA PHE A 462 -0.14 -5.69 -22.78
C PHE A 462 1.26 -5.07 -22.78
N ASP A 463 1.79 -4.79 -21.59
CA ASP A 463 3.18 -4.38 -21.41
C ASP A 463 4.03 -5.66 -21.33
N GLU A 464 4.72 -5.98 -22.42
CA GLU A 464 5.58 -7.18 -22.53
C GLU A 464 6.71 -7.19 -21.51
N PHE A 465 7.23 -6.00 -21.14
CA PHE A 465 8.35 -5.89 -20.21
C PHE A 465 7.93 -6.22 -18.78
N ASN A 466 6.77 -5.70 -18.35
CA ASN A 466 6.25 -5.91 -17.01
C ASN A 466 5.26 -7.09 -16.90
N GLN A 467 4.97 -7.76 -18.02
CA GLN A 467 3.98 -8.84 -18.14
C GLN A 467 2.62 -8.50 -17.50
N ARG A 468 2.16 -7.26 -17.68
CA ARG A 468 0.90 -6.77 -17.10
C ARG A 468 0.10 -5.96 -18.10
N LEU A 469 -1.20 -5.86 -17.87
CA LEU A 469 -2.06 -4.98 -18.65
C LEU A 469 -1.86 -3.52 -18.22
N SER A 470 -1.89 -2.63 -19.20
CA SER A 470 -1.88 -1.17 -19.04
C SER A 470 -2.93 -0.55 -19.94
N ILE A 471 -3.36 0.67 -19.65
CA ILE A 471 -4.37 1.38 -20.42
C ILE A 471 -3.72 2.59 -21.06
N SER A 472 -3.92 2.78 -22.36
CA SER A 472 -3.61 4.04 -23.05
C SER A 472 -4.86 4.92 -23.02
N ALA A 473 -4.82 6.04 -22.32
CA ALA A 473 -5.95 6.96 -22.24
C ALA A 473 -6.17 7.69 -23.56
N ASP A 474 -7.37 7.58 -24.11
CA ASP A 474 -7.86 8.41 -25.22
C ASP A 474 -8.54 9.69 -24.66
N ASP A 475 -9.21 9.58 -23.51
CA ASP A 475 -9.89 10.68 -22.82
C ASP A 475 -10.01 10.42 -21.31
N VAL A 476 -10.07 11.49 -20.51
CA VAL A 476 -10.26 11.45 -19.05
C VAL A 476 -11.27 12.51 -18.64
N MET A 477 -12.28 12.10 -17.87
CA MET A 477 -13.43 12.89 -17.48
C MET A 477 -13.64 12.81 -15.97
N ASP A 478 -14.18 13.87 -15.37
CA ASP A 478 -14.74 13.80 -14.02
C ASP A 478 -16.18 13.23 -14.05
N LEU A 479 -16.80 13.10 -12.88
CA LEU A 479 -18.18 12.58 -12.77
C LEU A 479 -19.20 13.49 -13.46
N THR A 480 -19.02 14.82 -13.41
CA THR A 480 -19.93 15.79 -14.03
C THR A 480 -19.91 15.65 -15.55
N GLU A 481 -18.71 15.60 -16.15
CA GLU A 481 -18.51 15.41 -17.59
C GLU A 481 -18.99 14.01 -18.03
N ALA A 482 -18.75 12.97 -17.23
CA ALA A 482 -19.26 11.63 -17.52
C ALA A 482 -20.80 11.57 -17.50
N ARG A 483 -21.45 12.22 -16.54
CA ARG A 483 -22.92 12.36 -16.47
C ARG A 483 -23.48 13.12 -17.68
N ALA A 484 -22.85 14.23 -18.05
CA ALA A 484 -23.25 15.02 -19.19
C ALA A 484 -23.16 14.22 -20.51
N ARG A 485 -22.04 13.51 -20.71
CA ARG A 485 -21.82 12.68 -21.90
C ARG A 485 -22.78 11.49 -21.99
N ALA A 486 -23.18 10.93 -20.85
CA ALA A 486 -24.20 9.90 -20.77
C ALA A 486 -25.64 10.44 -20.85
N GLN A 487 -25.82 11.76 -21.11
CA GLN A 487 -27.12 12.42 -21.22
C GLN A 487 -28.02 12.17 -19.99
N ALA A 488 -27.43 12.21 -18.80
CA ALA A 488 -28.18 12.00 -17.56
C ALA A 488 -29.38 12.95 -17.46
N ALA A 489 -30.44 12.51 -16.78
CA ALA A 489 -31.59 13.32 -16.40
C ALA A 489 -31.67 13.43 -14.87
N LEU A 490 -31.75 14.66 -14.36
CA LEU A 490 -31.97 14.95 -12.95
C LEU A 490 -33.44 14.68 -12.59
N ARG A 491 -33.68 13.63 -11.80
CA ARG A 491 -35.00 13.32 -11.25
C ARG A 491 -35.11 13.92 -9.85
N ILE A 492 -36.15 14.73 -9.63
CA ILE A 492 -36.45 15.38 -8.36
C ILE A 492 -37.81 14.88 -7.87
N GLU A 493 -37.84 14.18 -6.75
CA GLU A 493 -39.06 13.69 -6.12
C GLU A 493 -39.58 14.69 -5.11
N VAL A 494 -40.78 15.21 -5.35
CA VAL A 494 -41.37 16.30 -4.57
C VAL A 494 -42.73 15.90 -4.04
N ASP A 495 -42.94 16.16 -2.75
CA ASP A 495 -44.23 16.02 -2.11
C ASP A 495 -45.15 17.20 -2.38
N GLY A 496 -46.36 16.87 -2.82
CA GLY A 496 -47.36 17.83 -3.22
C GLY A 496 -48.02 18.58 -2.06
N ASP A 497 -48.00 19.91 -2.18
CA ASP A 497 -48.94 20.86 -1.59
C ASP A 497 -49.29 21.91 -2.67
N GLN A 498 -50.43 22.58 -2.55
CA GLN A 498 -50.96 23.63 -3.43
C GLN A 498 -50.12 24.94 -3.42
N GLY A 499 -48.94 24.95 -2.79
CA GLY A 499 -48.17 26.17 -2.49
C GLY A 499 -47.16 26.58 -3.56
N ARG A 500 -47.26 27.83 -4.06
CA ARG A 500 -46.25 28.48 -4.95
C ARG A 500 -44.83 28.57 -4.33
N ALA A 501 -44.71 28.46 -3.01
CA ALA A 501 -43.44 28.60 -2.28
C ALA A 501 -42.43 27.49 -2.62
N THR A 502 -42.87 26.25 -2.83
CA THR A 502 -42.00 25.11 -3.17
C THR A 502 -41.35 25.31 -4.55
N VAL A 503 -42.13 25.76 -5.53
CA VAL A 503 -41.65 26.04 -6.89
C VAL A 503 -40.63 27.17 -6.88
N SER A 504 -40.88 28.26 -6.14
CA SER A 504 -39.93 29.38 -6.02
C SER A 504 -38.60 28.94 -5.39
N ARG A 505 -38.62 28.05 -4.39
CA ARG A 505 -37.41 27.51 -3.75
C ARG A 505 -36.64 26.58 -4.68
N LEU A 506 -37.33 25.66 -5.37
CA LEU A 506 -36.67 24.80 -6.36
C LEU A 506 -36.03 25.64 -7.46
N ARG A 507 -36.71 26.70 -7.93
CA ARG A 507 -36.16 27.63 -8.89
C ARG A 507 -34.90 28.33 -8.37
N SER A 508 -34.88 28.79 -7.11
CA SER A 508 -33.70 29.44 -6.54
C SER A 508 -32.52 28.48 -6.35
N VAL A 509 -32.79 27.20 -6.06
CA VAL A 509 -31.74 26.17 -5.93
C VAL A 509 -31.20 25.77 -7.30
N LEU A 510 -32.05 25.65 -8.32
CA LEU A 510 -31.64 25.23 -9.67
C LEU A 510 -30.97 26.35 -10.47
N ALA A 511 -31.31 27.62 -10.22
CA ALA A 511 -30.84 28.76 -11.00
C ALA A 511 -29.30 28.92 -11.04
N PRO A 512 -28.54 28.77 -9.93
CA PRO A 512 -27.07 28.84 -9.94
C PRO A 512 -26.41 27.76 -10.81
N TYR A 513 -27.07 26.62 -10.99
CA TYR A 513 -26.56 25.49 -11.76
C TYR A 513 -27.10 25.46 -13.19
N ARG A 514 -27.91 26.45 -13.59
CA ARG A 514 -28.54 26.51 -14.91
C ARG A 514 -27.50 26.79 -15.99
N VAL A 515 -27.58 26.03 -17.07
CA VAL A 515 -26.72 26.18 -18.24
C VAL A 515 -27.41 27.10 -19.25
N THR A 516 -26.82 28.24 -19.60
CA THR A 516 -27.37 29.19 -20.59
C THR A 516 -26.64 29.13 -21.94
N ASN A 517 -27.40 29.37 -23.03
CA ASN A 517 -27.03 29.36 -24.45
C ASN A 517 -25.52 29.46 -24.77
N GLY A 518 -24.92 28.30 -25.08
CA GLY A 518 -23.52 28.11 -25.47
C GLY A 518 -22.97 26.77 -24.97
N GLU A 519 -23.38 26.36 -23.77
CA GLU A 519 -22.97 25.11 -23.10
C GLU A 519 -24.07 24.02 -23.13
N ALA A 520 -25.08 24.15 -24.00
CA ALA A 520 -26.25 23.26 -24.05
C ALA A 520 -25.90 21.76 -24.20
N ALA A 521 -24.71 21.45 -24.73
CA ALA A 521 -24.20 20.08 -24.84
C ALA A 521 -23.80 19.44 -23.49
N GLY A 522 -23.63 20.23 -22.42
CA GLY A 522 -23.18 19.75 -21.09
C GLY A 522 -24.25 19.69 -20.00
N GLY A 523 -25.45 20.23 -20.25
CA GLY A 523 -26.52 20.29 -19.24
C GLY A 523 -27.46 19.08 -19.26
N CYS A 524 -27.86 18.61 -18.09
CA CYS A 524 -28.84 17.53 -17.93
C CYS A 524 -30.29 18.05 -17.97
N ARG A 525 -31.21 17.23 -18.50
CA ARG A 525 -32.66 17.49 -18.44
C ARG A 525 -33.16 17.30 -17.01
N ILE A 526 -34.24 17.98 -16.65
CA ILE A 526 -34.85 17.87 -15.33
C ILE A 526 -36.23 17.20 -15.47
N VAL A 527 -36.49 16.20 -14.64
CA VAL A 527 -37.79 15.55 -14.49
C VAL A 527 -38.23 15.71 -13.03
N VAL A 528 -39.36 16.37 -12.82
CA VAL A 528 -39.95 16.53 -11.49
C VAL A 528 -41.01 15.44 -11.31
N SER A 529 -40.76 14.52 -10.41
CA SER A 529 -41.69 13.47 -10.01
C SER A 529 -42.53 13.97 -8.86
N TYR A 530 -43.72 14.45 -9.19
CA TYR A 530 -44.67 15.00 -8.25
C TYR A 530 -45.60 13.92 -7.73
N THR A 531 -45.72 13.79 -6.41
CA THR A 531 -46.71 12.91 -5.77
C THR A 531 -47.59 13.72 -4.84
N ASN A 532 -48.91 13.60 -4.99
CA ASN A 532 -49.86 14.02 -3.97
C ASN A 532 -50.56 12.78 -3.39
N GLY A 533 -51.28 12.93 -2.27
CA GLY A 533 -51.98 11.81 -1.64
C GLY A 533 -53.06 11.11 -2.50
N VAL A 534 -53.24 11.51 -3.76
CA VAL A 534 -54.23 10.99 -4.71
C VAL A 534 -53.56 10.35 -5.95
N GLY A 535 -52.32 10.71 -6.29
CA GLY A 535 -51.61 10.15 -7.44
C GLY A 535 -50.21 10.75 -7.65
N CYS A 536 -49.50 10.22 -8.65
CA CYS A 536 -48.15 10.67 -9.03
C CYS A 536 -48.07 11.00 -10.52
N ALA A 537 -47.25 11.99 -10.89
CA ALA A 537 -46.97 12.36 -12.26
C ALA A 537 -45.51 12.78 -12.44
N ASP A 538 -44.91 12.38 -13.56
CA ASP A 538 -43.58 12.82 -13.98
C ASP A 538 -43.70 14.01 -14.94
N ILE A 539 -43.12 15.15 -14.56
CA ILE A 539 -43.19 16.42 -15.27
C ILE A 539 -41.80 16.77 -15.81
N PRO A 540 -41.50 16.52 -17.10
CA PRO A 540 -40.26 17.00 -17.70
C PRO A 540 -40.31 18.53 -17.81
N LEU A 541 -39.25 19.21 -17.40
CA LEU A 541 -39.11 20.66 -17.59
C LEU A 541 -38.71 20.99 -19.04
N SER A 542 -38.92 22.24 -19.45
CA SER A 542 -38.55 22.70 -20.79
C SER A 542 -37.05 22.59 -21.04
N GLU A 543 -36.65 22.52 -22.31
CA GLU A 543 -35.24 22.47 -22.72
C GLU A 543 -34.45 23.72 -22.30
N ASP A 544 -35.13 24.83 -22.03
CA ASP A 544 -34.52 26.04 -21.46
C ASP A 544 -34.05 25.85 -20.01
N TRP A 545 -34.52 24.78 -19.35
CA TRP A 545 -34.17 24.38 -18.00
C TRP A 545 -33.29 23.14 -18.02
N ARG A 546 -32.02 23.36 -18.36
CA ARG A 546 -30.94 22.41 -18.16
C ARG A 546 -30.03 22.88 -17.04
N VAL A 547 -29.54 21.93 -16.25
CA VAL A 547 -28.62 22.21 -15.13
C VAL A 547 -27.35 21.39 -15.28
N ARG A 548 -26.24 21.89 -14.75
CA ARG A 548 -24.98 21.16 -14.68
C ARG A 548 -25.17 19.98 -13.71
N PRO A 549 -24.77 18.74 -14.06
CA PRO A 549 -25.04 17.55 -13.25
C PRO A 549 -24.10 17.41 -12.05
N ASP A 550 -24.04 18.46 -11.23
CA ASP A 550 -23.14 18.60 -10.10
C ASP A 550 -23.62 17.83 -8.88
N GLU A 551 -22.66 17.36 -8.08
CA GLU A 551 -22.96 16.73 -6.79
C GLU A 551 -23.49 17.73 -5.75
N ALA A 552 -22.98 18.96 -5.75
CA ALA A 552 -23.45 20.04 -4.88
C ALA A 552 -24.95 20.34 -5.09
N LEU A 553 -25.42 20.29 -6.34
CA LEU A 553 -26.84 20.46 -6.65
C LEU A 553 -27.71 19.39 -5.99
N LEU A 554 -27.27 18.12 -5.97
CA LEU A 554 -28.01 17.05 -5.28
C LEU A 554 -28.08 17.29 -3.78
N ALA A 555 -26.99 17.75 -3.16
CA ALA A 555 -26.95 18.06 -1.73
C ALA A 555 -27.89 19.23 -1.40
N ASP A 556 -27.83 20.31 -2.19
CA ASP A 556 -28.70 21.48 -2.01
C ASP A 556 -30.18 21.12 -2.17
N LEU A 557 -30.53 20.28 -3.15
CA LEU A 557 -31.90 19.80 -3.36
C LEU A 557 -32.38 18.92 -2.19
N LYS A 558 -31.56 17.99 -1.72
CA LYS A 558 -31.90 17.12 -0.57
C LYS A 558 -32.04 17.88 0.74
N SER A 559 -31.40 19.04 0.86
CA SER A 559 -31.57 19.92 2.03
C SER A 559 -32.91 20.67 2.03
N GLN A 560 -33.63 20.71 0.91
CA GLN A 560 -34.90 21.41 0.82
C GLN A 560 -36.02 20.62 1.50
N LEU A 561 -36.83 21.32 2.29
CA LEU A 561 -38.09 20.80 2.80
C LEU A 561 -38.96 20.30 1.64
N ARG A 562 -39.54 19.09 1.79
CA ARG A 562 -40.46 18.42 0.85
C ARG A 562 -39.84 17.80 -0.41
N VAL A 563 -38.53 17.92 -0.61
CA VAL A 563 -37.83 17.07 -1.58
C VAL A 563 -37.60 15.71 -0.90
N ARG A 564 -38.30 14.67 -1.37
CA ARG A 564 -38.12 13.30 -0.85
C ARG A 564 -36.82 12.69 -1.35
N GLY A 565 -36.45 13.03 -2.59
CA GLY A 565 -35.29 12.46 -3.25
C GLY A 565 -34.84 13.32 -4.42
N ALA A 566 -33.54 13.27 -4.71
CA ALA A 566 -32.97 13.82 -5.92
C ALA A 566 -31.84 12.89 -6.38
N SER A 567 -31.85 12.53 -7.66
CA SER A 567 -30.86 11.60 -8.24
C SER A 567 -30.72 11.79 -9.74
N PHE A 568 -29.54 11.46 -10.29
CA PHE A 568 -29.36 11.34 -11.73
C PHE A 568 -29.78 9.97 -12.22
N THR A 569 -30.53 9.97 -13.32
CA THR A 569 -30.98 8.78 -14.04
C THR A 569 -30.34 8.76 -15.42
N TYR A 570 -30.07 7.57 -15.94
CA TYR A 570 -29.41 7.34 -17.21
C TYR A 570 -30.35 6.52 -18.07
N VAL A 571 -30.47 6.88 -19.35
CA VAL A 571 -31.31 6.17 -20.32
C VAL A 571 -30.55 5.00 -20.92
#